data_AF-A0A8A4Z9W6-F1
#
_entry.id   AF-A0A8A4Z9W6-F1
#
_cell.length_a   1.000
_cell.length_b   1.000
_cell.length_c   1.000
_cell.angle_alpha   90.00
_cell.angle_beta   90.00
_cell.angle_gamma   90.00
#
_symmetry.space_group_name_H-M   'P 1'
#
loop_
_entity.id
_entity.type
_entity.pdbx_description
1 polymer ?
#
loop_
_entity_poly.entity_id
_entity_poly.type
_entity_poly.pdbx_seq_one_letter_code
_entity_poly.pdbx_strand_id
1 'polypeptide(L)'
;MIEVGCAVDADGVHPWPVAPVEGHMLGLMSQVKAAEQLTIGAALEGSAELAWKAFGLHPLVDSVAVGRSLLSGYTQAFPDLGRALS
;
A
#
# COMPACT_ATOMS: atom_id res chain seq x y z
N MET A 1 1.39 -0.69 -9.57
CA MET A 1 0.40 0.12 -10.30
C MET A 1 0.90 1.55 -10.26
N ILE A 2 0.83 2.23 -11.39
CA ILE A 2 1.15 3.64 -11.53
C ILE A 2 0.04 4.27 -12.36
N GLU A 3 -0.18 5.57 -12.22
CA GLU A 3 -1.15 6.32 -12.99
C GLU A 3 -0.44 7.16 -14.05
N VAL A 4 -0.74 6.90 -15.32
CA VAL A 4 -0.10 7.55 -16.47
C VAL A 4 -1.13 7.73 -17.59
N GLY A 5 -0.91 8.71 -18.46
CA GLY A 5 -1.72 8.85 -19.68
C GLY A 5 -1.52 7.66 -20.61
N CYS A 6 -2.61 7.23 -21.26
CA CYS A 6 -2.60 6.11 -22.19
C CYS A 6 -3.35 6.45 -23.47
N ALA A 7 -2.87 5.96 -24.61
CA ALA A 7 -3.68 5.79 -25.80
C ALA A 7 -4.46 4.48 -25.69
N VAL A 8 -5.71 4.46 -26.16
CA VAL A 8 -6.55 3.25 -26.17
C VAL A 8 -7.05 3.03 -27.58
N ASP A 9 -6.82 1.82 -28.11
CA ASP A 9 -7.28 1.40 -29.43
C ASP A 9 -7.81 -0.04 -29.41
N ALA A 10 -8.04 -0.63 -30.59
CA ALA A 10 -8.57 -1.99 -30.72
C ALA A 10 -7.64 -3.08 -30.12
N ASP A 11 -6.34 -2.79 -29.98
CA ASP A 11 -5.33 -3.70 -29.48
C ASP A 11 -5.05 -3.52 -27.97
N GLY A 12 -5.65 -2.50 -27.33
CA GLY A 12 -5.68 -2.35 -25.88
C GLY A 12 -5.22 -0.98 -25.36
N VAL A 13 -4.59 -1.00 -24.18
CA VAL A 13 -4.13 0.20 -23.46
C VAL A 13 -2.63 0.37 -23.64
N HIS A 14 -2.22 1.51 -24.20
CA HIS A 14 -0.83 1.84 -24.53
C HIS A 14 -0.37 3.05 -23.72
N PRO A 15 0.42 2.87 -22.66
CA PRO A 15 0.96 3.97 -21.87
C PRO A 15 1.79 4.93 -22.72
N TRP A 16 1.62 6.23 -22.51
CA TRP A 16 2.50 7.23 -23.10
C TRP A 16 3.92 7.12 -22.52
N PRO A 17 4.96 7.57 -23.26
CA PRO A 17 6.30 7.71 -22.70
C PRO A 17 6.27 8.67 -21.50
N VAL A 18 6.77 8.20 -20.36
CA VAL A 18 6.88 9.00 -19.13
C VAL A 18 8.36 9.26 -18.86
N ALA A 19 8.70 10.51 -18.55
CA ALA A 19 10.05 10.87 -18.14
C ALA A 19 10.43 10.12 -16.84
N PRO A 20 11.73 9.85 -16.61
CA PRO A 20 12.17 9.23 -15.37
C PRO A 20 11.69 10.00 -14.14
N VAL A 21 11.18 9.25 -13.15
CA VAL A 21 10.83 9.82 -11.85
C VAL A 21 12.10 9.82 -11.00
N GLU A 22 12.56 11.00 -10.59
CA GLU A 22 13.84 11.16 -9.91
C GLU A 22 13.68 11.69 -8.47
N GLY A 23 14.71 11.43 -7.65
CA GLY A 23 14.87 12.00 -6.32
C GLY A 23 13.67 11.79 -5.40
N HIS A 24 13.14 12.89 -4.88
CA HIS A 24 12.06 12.89 -3.90
C HIS A 24 10.80 12.17 -4.37
N MET A 25 10.40 12.36 -5.64
CA MET A 25 9.20 11.73 -6.19
C MET A 25 9.33 10.21 -6.18
N LEU A 26 10.49 9.69 -6.61
CA LEU A 26 10.76 8.25 -6.61
C LEU A 26 10.76 7.68 -5.20
N GLY A 27 11.36 8.40 -4.25
CA GLY A 27 11.35 8.01 -2.83
C GLY A 27 9.94 7.87 -2.28
N LEU A 28 9.09 8.89 -2.48
CA LEU A 28 7.71 8.88 -2.00
C LEU A 28 6.88 7.77 -2.66
N MET A 29 6.97 7.63 -3.98
CA MET A 29 6.28 6.57 -4.72
C MET A 29 6.71 5.18 -4.25
N SER A 30 8.01 4.98 -4.01
CA SER A 30 8.53 3.69 -3.52
C SER A 30 8.02 3.37 -2.12
N GLN A 31 7.97 4.37 -1.23
CA GLN A 31 7.47 4.19 0.13
C GLN A 31 5.97 3.85 0.15
N VAL A 32 5.16 4.60 -0.59
CA VAL A 32 3.72 4.30 -0.74
C VAL A 32 3.53 2.92 -1.36
N LYS A 33 4.30 2.60 -2.42
CA LYS A 33 4.15 1.32 -3.10
C LYS A 33 4.49 0.13 -2.21
N ALA A 34 5.52 0.26 -1.38
CA ALA A 34 5.89 -0.77 -0.42
C ALA A 34 4.79 -0.97 0.64
N ALA A 35 4.17 0.10 1.14
CA ALA A 35 3.03 -0.01 2.06
C ALA A 35 1.85 -0.76 1.41
N GLU A 36 1.49 -0.44 0.15
CA GLU A 36 0.44 -1.15 -0.59
C GLU A 36 0.75 -2.64 -0.76
N GLN A 37 1.98 -2.99 -1.12
CA GLN A 37 2.37 -4.39 -1.32
C GLN A 37 2.28 -5.18 -0.02
N LEU A 38 2.67 -4.58 1.11
CA LEU A 38 2.50 -5.19 2.44
C LEU A 38 1.01 -5.35 2.80
N THR A 39 0.16 -4.38 2.48
CA THR A 39 -1.30 -4.50 2.68
C THR A 39 -1.88 -5.65 1.85
N ILE A 40 -1.49 -5.77 0.59
CA ILE A 40 -1.93 -6.87 -0.27
C ILE A 40 -1.44 -8.21 0.29
N GLY A 41 -0.17 -8.31 0.69
CA GLY A 41 0.38 -9.51 1.32
C GLY A 41 -0.38 -9.89 2.59
N ALA A 42 -0.68 -8.91 3.45
CA ALA A 42 -1.48 -9.13 4.65
C ALA A 42 -2.87 -9.71 4.34
N ALA A 43 -3.54 -9.21 3.28
CA ALA A 43 -4.85 -9.70 2.87
C ALA A 43 -4.80 -11.11 2.26
N LEU A 44 -3.75 -11.41 1.48
CA LEU A 44 -3.59 -12.72 0.85
C LEU A 44 -3.16 -13.80 1.85
N GLU A 45 -2.32 -13.45 2.81
CA GLU A 45 -1.74 -14.38 3.79
C GLU A 45 -2.48 -14.39 5.13
N GLY A 46 -3.41 -13.47 5.35
CA GLY A 46 -4.05 -13.26 6.65
C GLY A 46 -3.06 -12.80 7.73
N SER A 47 -2.01 -12.08 7.36
CA SER A 47 -0.91 -11.76 8.28
C SER A 47 -1.08 -10.41 8.98
N ALA A 48 -1.37 -10.45 10.28
CA ALA A 48 -1.36 -9.25 11.14
C ALA A 48 0.02 -8.56 11.19
N GLU A 49 1.12 -9.32 11.05
CA GLU A 49 2.46 -8.75 11.02
C GLU A 49 2.68 -7.90 9.76
N LEU A 50 2.28 -8.41 8.59
CA LEU A 50 2.36 -7.66 7.33
C LEU A 50 1.45 -6.42 7.37
N ALA A 51 0.25 -6.54 7.95
CA ALA A 51 -0.66 -5.40 8.12
C ALA A 51 -0.04 -4.30 9.02
N TRP A 52 0.60 -4.70 10.12
CA TRP A 52 1.30 -3.76 10.99
C TRP A 52 2.46 -3.07 10.27
N LYS A 53 3.27 -3.82 9.52
CA LYS A 53 4.36 -3.24 8.71
C LYS A 53 3.82 -2.28 7.66
N ALA A 54 2.70 -2.59 7.01
CA ALA A 54 2.07 -1.72 6.04
C ALA A 54 1.68 -0.36 6.65
N PHE A 55 1.03 -0.38 7.82
CA PHE A 55 0.74 0.85 8.56
C PHE A 55 2.01 1.60 8.93
N GLY A 56 2.99 0.92 9.54
CA GLY A 56 4.22 1.56 10.01
C GLY A 56 5.10 2.16 8.90
N LEU A 57 4.99 1.67 7.67
CA LEU A 57 5.77 2.17 6.53
C LEU A 57 5.07 3.33 5.80
N HIS A 58 3.76 3.46 5.92
CA HIS A 58 2.98 4.46 5.20
C HIS A 58 3.39 5.89 5.62
N PRO A 59 3.68 6.81 4.69
CA PRO A 59 4.23 8.13 5.02
C PRO A 59 3.33 9.04 5.86
N LEU A 60 2.05 8.70 5.99
CA LEU A 60 1.09 9.41 6.84
C LEU A 60 0.99 8.83 8.27
N VAL A 61 1.75 7.77 8.57
CA VAL A 61 1.78 7.16 9.90
C VAL A 61 3.09 7.53 10.56
N ASP A 62 2.97 8.28 11.65
CA ASP A 62 4.09 8.92 12.35
C ASP A 62 5.17 7.93 12.84
N SER A 63 4.78 6.75 13.30
CA SER A 63 5.73 5.76 13.81
C SER A 63 5.18 4.34 13.79
N VAL A 64 6.10 3.38 13.96
CA VAL A 64 5.78 1.95 14.11
C VAL A 64 4.85 1.68 15.29
N ALA A 65 4.96 2.45 16.37
CA ALA A 65 4.07 2.36 17.53
C ALA A 65 2.65 2.79 17.16
N VAL A 66 2.50 3.92 16.46
CA VAL A 66 1.20 4.38 15.94
C VAL A 66 0.62 3.35 14.97
N GLY A 67 1.44 2.76 14.10
CA GLY A 67 0.99 1.69 13.19
C GLY A 67 0.42 0.47 13.92
N ARG A 68 0.99 0.09 15.08
CA ARG A 68 0.45 -0.99 15.91
C ARG A 68 -0.88 -0.61 16.57
N SER A 69 -0.98 0.62 17.07
CA SER A 69 -2.23 1.15 17.62
C SER A 69 -3.34 1.22 16.57
N LEU A 70 -3.01 1.63 15.33
CA LEU A 70 -3.94 1.63 14.21
C LEU A 70 -4.45 0.22 13.90
N LEU A 71 -3.56 -0.77 13.76
CA LEU A 71 -3.99 -2.14 13.50
C LEU A 71 -4.95 -2.65 14.58
N SER A 72 -4.61 -2.43 15.84
CA SER A 72 -5.48 -2.82 16.97
C SER A 72 -6.83 -2.09 16.95
N GLY A 73 -6.84 -0.79 16.63
CA GLY A 73 -8.08 -0.01 16.52
C GLY A 73 -8.96 -0.48 15.37
N TYR A 74 -8.37 -0.76 14.21
CA TYR A 74 -9.10 -1.25 13.04
C TYR A 74 -9.68 -2.65 13.25
N THR A 75 -8.96 -3.58 13.88
CA THR A 75 -9.50 -4.92 14.15
C THR A 75 -10.60 -4.92 15.22
N GLN A 76 -10.56 -3.98 16.17
CA GLN A 76 -11.64 -3.77 17.12
C GLN A 76 -12.87 -3.14 16.46
N ALA A 77 -12.68 -2.13 15.62
CA ALA A 77 -13.77 -1.44 14.91
C ALA A 77 -14.41 -2.32 13.83
N PHE A 78 -13.62 -3.20 13.20
CA PHE A 78 -14.04 -4.11 12.14
C PHE A 78 -13.68 -5.55 12.52
N PRO A 79 -14.54 -6.27 13.27
CA PRO A 79 -14.25 -7.62 13.74
C PRO A 79 -13.91 -8.62 12.63
N ASP A 80 -14.48 -8.43 11.44
CA ASP A 80 -14.23 -9.27 10.25
C ASP A 80 -12.78 -9.16 9.77
N LEU A 81 -12.18 -7.96 9.89
CA LEU A 81 -10.76 -7.76 9.60
C LEU A 81 -9.89 -8.49 10.63
N GLY A 82 -10.28 -8.45 11.91
CA GLY A 82 -9.59 -9.21 12.96
C GLY A 82 -9.62 -10.71 12.70
N ARG A 83 -10.75 -11.23 12.21
CA ARG A 83 -10.88 -12.65 11.81
C ARG A 83 -10.07 -13.00 10.56
N ALA A 84 -9.90 -12.05 9.63
CA ALA A 84 -9.14 -12.26 8.41
C ALA A 84 -7.61 -12.24 8.62
N LEU A 85 -7.14 -11.63 9.72
CA LEU A 85 -5.71 -11.47 10.04
C LEU A 85 -5.20 -12.45 11.11
N SER A 86 -5.84 -13.62 11.21
CA SER A 86 -5.66 -14.63 12.28
C SER A 86 -4.36 -15.42 12.20
#